data_AF-A0A7Y5GGB4-F1
#
_entry.id   AF-A0A7Y5GGB4-F1
#
_cell.length_a   1.000
_cell.length_b   1.000
_cell.length_c   1.000
_cell.angle_alpha   90.00
_cell.angle_beta   90.00
_cell.angle_gamma   90.00
#
_symmetry.space_group_name_H-M   'P 1'
#
loop_
_entity.id
_entity.type
_entity.pdbx_description
1 polymer ?
#
loop_
_entity_poly.entity_id
_entity_poly.type
_entity_poly.pdbx_seq_one_letter_code
_entity_poly.pdbx_strand_id
1 'polypeptide(L)'
;MSKALLTVGLLVSLYSATAAEPVRALIITGETDLPYHDWRTSTPFLREVLERTGRFVVKVIEEPRALDSAALSGYDVLVLNYNGPRWGERAEAAVEQFIRSGKGMIAIHGVSYGPFYGQNLKTRQMAGDPWPAYADLMGVSWKLENIGHSRRHVFPVKWVDSNHPVARGLAPTFLANDELYHKMDLKPGVHVLASAFSDTKMGGTGKEEPILWTTAFGKGRVVHMTLGHDLSAMTQTGFVTAFARGAEWAATREVTLPASISAHPRLARDAVRVLAVTGGHSYPTSFYSVLEGYSDITWSHATSQNQAFRENLRSRFDVLVLHDMHETISDKERANLQAFVEAGGGIVSIHHAIVDYTSWPWWYEAVIGGKYFTKAVEGHAASSYREGVEVIANPVRAMSSHPVLRGVGPIVATDEVYKGMWHSPGISVLMETAHPENDRPVVYLGPNAKVKSVYIQLGHESETFHHPGYRQLVRNGILWAAGRLK
;
A
#
# COMPACT_ATOMS: atom_id res chain seq x y z
N MET A 1 -34.84 -70.76 -20.19
CA MET A 1 -34.06 -69.92 -19.25
C MET A 1 -33.77 -68.60 -19.94
N SER A 2 -34.55 -67.55 -19.66
CA SER A 2 -34.36 -66.22 -20.25
C SER A 2 -33.75 -65.30 -19.18
N LYS A 3 -32.56 -64.75 -19.43
CA LYS A 3 -31.88 -63.83 -18.51
C LYS A 3 -32.35 -62.41 -18.79
N ALA A 4 -33.10 -61.83 -17.85
CA ALA A 4 -33.44 -60.41 -17.84
C ALA A 4 -32.22 -59.61 -17.36
N LEU A 5 -31.75 -58.67 -18.19
CA LEU A 5 -30.76 -57.66 -17.79
C LEU A 5 -31.49 -56.55 -17.02
N LEU A 6 -31.13 -56.37 -15.76
CA LEU A 6 -31.60 -55.25 -14.94
C LEU A 6 -30.63 -54.06 -15.15
N THR A 7 -31.08 -53.01 -15.83
CA THR A 7 -30.31 -51.77 -15.99
C THR A 7 -30.62 -50.86 -14.80
N VAL A 8 -29.66 -50.69 -13.89
CA VAL A 8 -29.76 -49.72 -12.78
C VAL A 8 -29.37 -48.35 -13.33
N GLY A 9 -30.37 -47.46 -13.48
CA GLY A 9 -30.14 -46.06 -13.84
C GLY A 9 -29.60 -45.27 -12.65
N LEU A 10 -28.36 -44.82 -12.73
CA LEU A 10 -27.75 -43.91 -11.77
C LEU A 10 -28.27 -42.49 -12.03
N LEU A 11 -29.24 -42.03 -11.23
CA LEU A 11 -29.68 -40.64 -11.21
C LEU A 11 -28.59 -39.78 -10.54
N VAL A 12 -27.78 -39.12 -11.36
CA VAL A 12 -26.85 -38.07 -10.89
C VAL A 12 -27.66 -36.78 -10.75
N SER A 13 -28.08 -36.46 -9.53
CA SER A 13 -28.61 -35.13 -9.20
C SER A 13 -27.49 -34.10 -9.29
N LEU A 14 -27.46 -33.34 -10.39
CA LEU A 14 -26.65 -32.13 -10.51
C LEU A 14 -27.22 -31.08 -9.55
N TYR A 15 -26.66 -30.98 -8.33
CA TYR A 15 -26.83 -29.80 -7.50
C TYR A 15 -26.08 -28.65 -8.18
N SER A 16 -26.79 -27.79 -8.90
CA SER A 16 -26.30 -26.46 -9.21
C SER A 16 -26.19 -25.68 -7.90
N ALA A 17 -25.00 -25.63 -7.31
CA ALA A 17 -24.71 -24.68 -6.26
C ALA A 17 -24.81 -23.28 -6.86
N THR A 18 -25.93 -22.59 -6.60
CA THR A 18 -26.05 -21.17 -6.91
C THR A 18 -24.97 -20.44 -6.12
N ALA A 19 -24.02 -19.81 -6.82
CA ALA A 19 -23.01 -18.99 -6.18
C ALA A 19 -23.70 -17.94 -5.29
N ALA A 20 -23.25 -17.79 -4.03
CA ALA A 20 -23.82 -16.81 -3.12
C ALA A 20 -23.71 -15.40 -3.71
N GLU A 21 -24.77 -14.59 -3.57
CA GLU A 21 -24.76 -13.22 -4.06
C GLU A 21 -23.63 -12.41 -3.42
N PRO A 22 -22.90 -11.56 -4.17
CA PRO A 22 -21.82 -10.74 -3.63
C PRO A 22 -22.28 -9.82 -2.50
N VAL A 23 -21.47 -9.66 -1.45
CA VAL A 23 -21.69 -8.67 -0.39
C VAL A 23 -21.44 -7.28 -0.97
N ARG A 24 -22.41 -6.38 -0.84
CA ARG A 24 -22.25 -4.99 -1.27
C ARG A 24 -21.66 -4.18 -0.12
N ALA A 25 -20.41 -3.75 -0.26
CA ALA A 25 -19.69 -2.97 0.75
C ALA A 25 -19.56 -1.51 0.34
N LEU A 26 -19.73 -0.60 1.29
CA LEU A 26 -19.41 0.82 1.13
C LEU A 26 -18.27 1.20 2.06
N ILE A 27 -17.12 1.57 1.50
CA ILE A 27 -16.04 2.20 2.27
C ILE A 27 -16.37 3.67 2.45
N ILE A 28 -16.43 4.11 3.70
CA ILE A 28 -16.61 5.49 4.11
C ILE A 28 -15.24 6.04 4.51
N THR A 29 -14.78 7.06 3.78
CA THR A 29 -13.46 7.68 3.95
C THR A 29 -13.49 9.17 3.60
N GLY A 30 -12.33 9.79 3.36
CA GLY A 30 -12.20 11.15 2.82
C GLY A 30 -11.43 12.11 3.72
N GLU A 31 -11.40 11.85 5.03
CA GLU A 31 -10.63 12.62 6.01
C GLU A 31 -10.07 11.69 7.10
N THR A 32 -8.82 11.93 7.47
CA THR A 32 -8.09 11.27 8.55
C THR A 32 -7.10 12.26 9.18
N ASP A 33 -6.46 11.87 10.26
CA ASP A 33 -5.37 12.60 10.92
C ASP A 33 -4.06 12.46 10.14
N LEU A 34 -4.03 13.04 8.93
CA LEU A 34 -2.82 13.13 8.11
C LEU A 34 -1.66 13.83 8.85
N PRO A 35 -0.41 13.39 8.63
CA PRO A 35 0.01 12.38 7.64
C PRO A 35 -0.06 10.92 8.15
N TYR A 36 -0.51 10.68 9.38
CA TYR A 36 -0.34 9.39 10.05
C TYR A 36 -1.14 8.26 9.42
N HIS A 37 -2.40 8.52 9.06
CA HIS A 37 -3.31 7.51 8.49
C HIS A 37 -3.74 7.93 7.09
N ASP A 38 -2.87 7.84 6.08
CA ASP A 38 -3.20 8.28 4.73
C ASP A 38 -4.29 7.41 4.08
N TRP A 39 -5.50 7.96 4.05
CA TRP A 39 -6.67 7.28 3.48
C TRP A 39 -6.59 7.14 1.96
N ARG A 40 -5.86 8.01 1.27
CA ARG A 40 -5.69 7.96 -0.20
C ARG A 40 -4.88 6.75 -0.61
N THR A 41 -4.00 6.32 0.27
CA THR A 41 -3.17 5.13 0.10
C THR A 41 -3.87 3.87 0.62
N SER A 42 -4.47 3.91 1.81
CA SER A 42 -5.11 2.74 2.44
C SER A 42 -6.46 2.34 1.81
N THR A 43 -7.29 3.29 1.38
CA THR A 43 -8.64 2.99 0.85
C THR A 43 -8.59 2.13 -0.43
N PRO A 44 -7.77 2.46 -1.45
CA PRO A 44 -7.64 1.59 -2.62
C PRO A 44 -7.19 0.17 -2.26
N PHE A 45 -6.27 0.03 -1.29
CA PHE A 45 -5.80 -1.27 -0.80
C PHE A 45 -6.92 -2.08 -0.12
N LEU A 46 -7.67 -1.47 0.82
CA LEU A 46 -8.78 -2.13 1.51
C LEU A 46 -9.89 -2.56 0.54
N ARG A 47 -10.21 -1.69 -0.41
CA ARG A 47 -11.14 -2.01 -1.52
C ARG A 47 -10.67 -3.24 -2.27
N GLU A 48 -9.42 -3.23 -2.69
CA GLU A 48 -8.82 -4.30 -3.47
C GLU A 48 -8.76 -5.62 -2.70
N VAL A 49 -8.44 -5.60 -1.40
CA VAL A 49 -8.50 -6.78 -0.53
C VAL A 49 -9.87 -7.43 -0.58
N LEU A 50 -10.95 -6.64 -0.43
CA LEU A 50 -12.32 -7.16 -0.47
C LEU A 50 -12.70 -7.65 -1.88
N GLU A 51 -12.48 -6.85 -2.92
CA GLU A 51 -12.86 -7.20 -4.30
C GLU A 51 -12.13 -8.46 -4.79
N ARG A 52 -10.85 -8.63 -4.45
CA ARG A 52 -10.03 -9.80 -4.86
C ARG A 52 -10.52 -11.13 -4.31
N THR A 53 -11.29 -11.12 -3.23
CA THR A 53 -11.90 -12.36 -2.74
C THR A 53 -12.98 -12.92 -3.67
N GLY A 54 -13.50 -12.10 -4.60
CA GLY A 54 -14.69 -12.41 -5.39
C GLY A 54 -15.99 -12.41 -4.58
N ARG A 55 -15.93 -12.14 -3.27
CA ARG A 55 -17.07 -12.17 -2.35
C ARG A 55 -17.78 -10.81 -2.26
N PHE A 56 -17.08 -9.72 -2.57
CA PHE A 56 -17.57 -8.35 -2.38
C PHE A 56 -17.64 -7.57 -3.68
N VAL A 57 -18.64 -6.69 -3.76
CA VAL A 57 -18.67 -5.54 -4.67
C VAL A 57 -18.52 -4.30 -3.81
N VAL A 58 -17.49 -3.50 -4.07
CA VAL A 58 -17.11 -2.40 -3.19
C VAL A 58 -17.31 -1.05 -3.87
N LYS A 59 -17.91 -0.11 -3.14
CA LYS A 59 -17.98 1.30 -3.49
C LYS A 59 -17.26 2.13 -2.43
N VAL A 60 -16.87 3.34 -2.79
CA VAL A 60 -16.19 4.29 -1.91
C VAL A 60 -16.97 5.59 -1.91
N ILE A 61 -17.11 6.21 -0.73
CA ILE A 61 -17.58 7.57 -0.57
C ILE A 61 -16.56 8.36 0.25
N GLU A 62 -16.17 9.53 -0.27
CA GLU A 62 -15.18 10.43 0.34
C GLU A 62 -15.85 11.66 1.00
N GLU A 63 -17.14 11.89 0.76
CA GLU A 63 -17.93 12.95 1.41
C GLU A 63 -19.09 12.32 2.22
N PRO A 64 -18.83 11.89 3.46
CA PRO A 64 -19.80 11.16 4.27
C PRO A 64 -21.00 12.02 4.72
N ARG A 65 -20.92 13.36 4.69
CA ARG A 65 -22.08 14.22 5.04
C ARG A 65 -23.23 14.08 4.03
N ALA A 66 -22.94 13.56 2.84
CA ALA A 66 -23.95 13.27 1.83
C ALA A 66 -24.81 12.03 2.18
N LEU A 67 -24.39 11.18 3.13
CA LEU A 67 -25.09 9.95 3.48
C LEU A 67 -26.50 10.18 4.01
N ASP A 68 -27.41 9.32 3.57
CA ASP A 68 -28.76 9.13 4.11
C ASP A 68 -29.21 7.68 3.88
N SER A 69 -30.41 7.35 4.37
CA SER A 69 -30.98 6.01 4.25
C SER A 69 -31.13 5.54 2.79
N ALA A 70 -31.35 6.46 1.84
CA ALA A 70 -31.47 6.11 0.43
C ALA A 70 -30.09 5.71 -0.14
N ALA A 71 -29.05 6.51 0.14
CA ALA A 71 -27.68 6.21 -0.23
C ALA A 71 -27.19 4.87 0.35
N LEU A 72 -27.69 4.47 1.53
CA LEU A 72 -27.29 3.24 2.22
C LEU A 72 -28.11 2.00 1.83
N SER A 73 -29.30 2.16 1.23
CA SER A 73 -30.28 1.08 0.99
C SER A 73 -29.77 -0.12 0.18
N GLY A 74 -28.74 0.09 -0.64
CA GLY A 74 -28.12 -0.93 -1.50
C GLY A 74 -26.91 -1.64 -0.90
N TYR A 75 -26.56 -1.42 0.37
CA TYR A 75 -25.36 -2.00 0.98
C TYR A 75 -25.70 -3.01 2.08
N ASP A 76 -24.74 -3.89 2.34
CA ASP A 76 -24.83 -4.96 3.33
C ASP A 76 -23.88 -4.74 4.51
N VAL A 77 -22.75 -4.07 4.25
CA VAL A 77 -21.74 -3.72 5.24
C VAL A 77 -21.11 -2.37 4.94
N LEU A 78 -20.83 -1.59 5.99
CA LEU A 78 -20.01 -0.39 5.92
C LEU A 78 -18.59 -0.72 6.35
N VAL A 79 -17.61 -0.12 5.68
CA VAL A 79 -16.20 -0.16 6.09
C VAL A 79 -15.82 1.26 6.48
N LEU A 80 -15.47 1.48 7.75
CA LEU A 80 -15.12 2.80 8.26
C LEU A 80 -13.59 2.98 8.27
N ASN A 81 -13.10 3.83 7.36
CA ASN A 81 -11.70 4.27 7.26
C ASN A 81 -11.66 5.81 7.26
N TYR A 82 -12.04 6.41 8.38
CA TYR A 82 -12.26 7.85 8.53
C TYR A 82 -11.94 8.32 9.94
N ASN A 83 -11.26 9.47 10.05
CA ASN A 83 -10.97 10.14 11.31
C ASN A 83 -10.95 11.66 11.12
N GLY A 84 -12.11 12.20 10.74
CA GLY A 84 -12.30 13.62 10.43
C GLY A 84 -13.48 14.24 11.17
N PRO A 85 -13.96 15.42 10.71
CA PRO A 85 -15.12 16.10 11.30
C PRO A 85 -16.38 15.24 11.33
N ARG A 86 -17.27 15.53 12.30
CA ARG A 86 -18.63 14.96 12.41
C ARG A 86 -19.39 15.06 11.10
N TRP A 87 -20.21 14.06 10.81
CA TRP A 87 -20.98 14.01 9.56
C TRP A 87 -22.31 14.77 9.64
N GLY A 88 -22.72 15.12 10.86
CA GLY A 88 -23.99 15.78 11.14
C GLY A 88 -25.11 14.77 11.34
N GLU A 89 -26.15 15.20 12.06
CA GLU A 89 -27.19 14.33 12.62
C GLU A 89 -27.86 13.44 11.56
N ARG A 90 -28.08 13.95 10.35
CA ARG A 90 -28.73 13.21 9.26
C ARG A 90 -27.93 11.98 8.84
N ALA A 91 -26.64 12.15 8.55
CA ALA A 91 -25.77 11.07 8.08
C ALA A 91 -25.50 10.06 9.20
N GLU A 92 -25.29 10.56 10.41
CA GLU A 92 -25.07 9.75 11.61
C GLU A 92 -26.30 8.90 11.94
N ALA A 93 -27.50 9.49 11.96
CA ALA A 93 -28.75 8.76 12.16
C ALA A 93 -29.01 7.71 11.08
N ALA A 94 -28.64 7.99 9.82
CA ALA A 94 -28.76 7.02 8.73
C ALA A 94 -27.85 5.80 8.95
N VAL A 95 -26.60 6.02 9.38
CA VAL A 95 -25.66 4.94 9.73
C VAL A 95 -26.15 4.15 10.94
N GLU A 96 -26.63 4.83 11.99
CA GLU A 96 -27.25 4.15 13.13
C GLU A 96 -28.42 3.27 12.70
N GLN A 97 -29.34 3.78 11.90
CA GLN A 97 -30.51 3.04 11.44
C GLN A 97 -30.11 1.86 10.55
N PHE A 98 -29.14 2.06 9.65
CA PHE A 98 -28.59 1.00 8.79
C PHE A 98 -28.12 -0.17 9.64
N ILE A 99 -27.27 0.09 10.65
CA ILE A 99 -26.73 -0.95 11.52
C ILE A 99 -27.85 -1.56 12.38
N ARG A 100 -28.67 -0.74 13.06
CA ARG A 100 -29.80 -1.22 13.91
C ARG A 100 -30.76 -2.12 13.16
N SER A 101 -30.97 -1.90 11.86
CA SER A 101 -31.85 -2.71 11.00
C SER A 101 -31.36 -4.15 10.80
N GLY A 102 -30.06 -4.41 11.05
CA GLY A 102 -29.47 -5.73 10.90
C GLY A 102 -28.25 -5.79 9.98
N LYS A 103 -27.82 -4.66 9.40
CA LYS A 103 -26.64 -4.59 8.53
C LYS A 103 -25.34 -4.54 9.33
N GLY A 104 -24.22 -4.67 8.64
CA GLY A 104 -22.88 -4.76 9.24
C GLY A 104 -22.08 -3.47 9.21
N MET A 105 -21.07 -3.38 10.07
CA MET A 105 -19.97 -2.44 9.94
C MET A 105 -18.65 -3.11 10.35
N ILE A 106 -17.55 -2.78 9.68
CA ILE A 106 -16.19 -3.00 10.16
C ILE A 106 -15.47 -1.66 10.25
N ALA A 107 -14.84 -1.39 11.38
CA ALA A 107 -14.13 -0.14 11.67
C ALA A 107 -12.67 -0.47 12.02
N ILE A 108 -11.73 0.31 11.50
CA ILE A 108 -10.30 0.02 11.59
C ILE A 108 -9.50 1.17 12.22
N HIS A 109 -8.55 0.81 13.09
CA HIS A 109 -7.49 1.66 13.61
C HIS A 109 -7.93 3.02 14.19
N GLY A 110 -7.70 4.12 13.47
CA GLY A 110 -7.86 5.50 13.91
C GLY A 110 -9.31 5.97 14.15
N VAL A 111 -10.27 5.05 14.15
CA VAL A 111 -11.71 5.31 14.34
C VAL A 111 -12.13 5.34 15.81
N SER A 112 -11.24 4.96 16.75
CA SER A 112 -11.51 4.81 18.19
C SER A 112 -11.22 6.07 19.03
N TYR A 113 -10.93 7.18 18.39
CA TYR A 113 -10.69 8.49 19.02
C TYR A 113 -11.08 9.63 18.08
N GLY A 114 -10.91 10.88 18.53
CA GLY A 114 -11.05 12.06 17.66
C GLY A 114 -12.45 12.66 17.66
N PRO A 115 -12.83 13.39 16.59
CA PRO A 115 -14.01 14.26 16.60
C PRO A 115 -15.35 13.54 16.87
N PHE A 116 -15.47 12.25 16.56
CA PHE A 116 -16.68 11.49 16.87
C PHE A 116 -16.86 11.22 18.36
N TYR A 117 -15.77 11.28 19.12
CA TYR A 117 -15.77 11.27 20.58
C TYR A 117 -15.76 12.67 21.18
N GLY A 118 -15.87 13.74 20.37
CA GLY A 118 -15.76 15.13 20.82
C GLY A 118 -14.33 15.56 21.14
N GLN A 119 -13.33 14.78 20.71
CA GLN A 119 -11.92 14.96 21.06
C GLN A 119 -11.16 15.72 19.97
N ASN A 120 -10.25 16.61 20.37
CA ASN A 120 -9.25 17.21 19.51
C ASN A 120 -7.86 16.74 19.95
N LEU A 121 -7.24 15.90 19.14
CA LEU A 121 -5.93 15.34 19.45
C LEU A 121 -4.77 16.32 19.30
N LYS A 122 -4.91 17.36 18.46
CA LYS A 122 -3.88 18.38 18.29
C LYS A 122 -3.75 19.24 19.54
N THR A 123 -4.87 19.61 20.15
CA THR A 123 -4.88 20.39 21.40
C THR A 123 -4.91 19.52 22.66
N ARG A 124 -5.13 18.21 22.52
CA ARG A 124 -5.37 17.28 23.64
C ARG A 124 -6.48 17.79 24.56
N GLN A 125 -7.57 18.28 23.97
CA GLN A 125 -8.77 18.74 24.70
C GLN A 125 -10.06 18.18 24.10
N MET A 126 -11.13 18.20 24.89
CA MET A 126 -12.49 18.06 24.35
C MET A 126 -12.84 19.35 23.61
N ALA A 127 -13.32 19.25 22.37
CA ALA A 127 -13.49 20.40 21.47
C ALA A 127 -14.83 20.42 20.73
N GLY A 128 -15.75 19.51 21.06
CA GLY A 128 -17.10 19.48 20.50
C GLY A 128 -17.95 18.39 21.16
N ASP A 129 -19.24 18.37 20.83
CA ASP A 129 -20.13 17.33 21.31
C ASP A 129 -19.76 15.98 20.66
N PRO A 130 -19.71 14.87 21.43
CA PRO A 130 -19.51 13.54 20.88
C PRO A 130 -20.74 13.09 20.09
N TRP A 131 -20.57 12.11 19.21
CA TRP A 131 -21.69 11.40 18.61
C TRP A 131 -22.23 10.45 19.67
N PRO A 132 -23.45 10.69 20.23
CA PRO A 132 -23.88 9.99 21.43
C PRO A 132 -23.83 8.46 21.31
N ALA A 133 -24.16 7.90 20.14
CA ALA A 133 -24.17 6.48 19.90
C ALA A 133 -22.79 5.88 19.51
N TYR A 134 -21.78 6.71 19.21
CA TYR A 134 -20.57 6.23 18.55
C TYR A 134 -19.70 5.32 19.42
N ALA A 135 -19.57 5.64 20.71
CA ALA A 135 -18.84 4.78 21.64
C ALA A 135 -19.49 3.40 21.79
N ASP A 136 -20.82 3.32 21.72
CA ASP A 136 -21.57 2.07 21.78
C ASP A 136 -21.51 1.31 20.45
N LEU A 137 -21.50 2.02 19.32
CA LEU A 137 -21.25 1.43 17.99
C LEU A 137 -19.88 0.77 17.93
N MET A 138 -18.83 1.49 18.34
CA MET A 138 -17.46 0.97 18.35
C MET A 138 -17.22 -0.07 19.45
N GLY A 139 -18.05 -0.08 20.49
CA GLY A 139 -17.83 -0.87 21.71
C GLY A 139 -16.65 -0.39 22.55
N VAL A 140 -16.12 0.80 22.28
CA VAL A 140 -14.94 1.31 22.98
C VAL A 140 -15.04 2.81 23.15
N SER A 141 -14.48 3.30 24.24
CA SER A 141 -14.15 4.70 24.44
C SER A 141 -12.73 4.80 24.97
N TRP A 142 -12.17 6.00 24.89
CA TRP A 142 -10.84 6.27 25.40
C TRP A 142 -10.82 7.60 26.13
N LYS A 143 -10.35 7.61 27.37
CA LYS A 143 -10.01 8.88 28.03
C LYS A 143 -8.86 9.54 27.28
N LEU A 144 -8.95 10.85 27.10
CA LEU A 144 -8.04 11.62 26.26
C LEU A 144 -6.57 11.50 26.70
N GLU A 145 -6.34 11.46 28.02
CA GLU A 145 -5.05 11.26 28.67
C GLU A 145 -4.51 9.83 28.54
N ASN A 146 -5.37 8.86 28.23
CA ASN A 146 -5.01 7.47 28.04
C ASN A 146 -4.72 7.11 26.58
N ILE A 147 -5.10 7.97 25.62
CA ILE A 147 -4.87 7.74 24.18
C ILE A 147 -3.38 7.55 23.91
N GLY A 148 -3.04 6.33 23.51
CA GLY A 148 -1.67 5.89 23.32
C GLY A 148 -1.52 4.44 22.89
N HIS A 149 -0.31 4.09 22.54
CA HIS A 149 0.05 2.77 22.04
C HIS A 149 1.50 2.49 22.43
N SER A 150 1.92 1.23 22.33
CA SER A 150 3.36 0.94 22.32
C SER A 150 4.00 1.53 21.07
N ARG A 151 5.33 1.71 21.07
CA ARG A 151 6.10 1.93 19.84
C ARG A 151 5.75 0.87 18.81
N ARG A 152 5.78 1.25 17.54
CA ARG A 152 5.58 0.30 16.44
C ARG A 152 6.59 -0.83 16.51
N HIS A 153 6.11 -2.07 16.42
CA HIS A 153 6.93 -3.26 16.45
C HIS A 153 6.19 -4.48 15.91
N VAL A 154 6.91 -5.60 15.77
CA VAL A 154 6.31 -6.89 15.45
C VAL A 154 5.83 -7.57 16.73
N PHE A 155 4.57 -7.96 16.79
CA PHE A 155 4.00 -8.68 17.94
C PHE A 155 3.04 -9.79 17.50
N PRO A 156 2.94 -10.88 18.29
CA PRO A 156 1.93 -11.91 18.06
C PRO A 156 0.56 -11.43 18.52
N VAL A 157 -0.44 -11.57 17.64
CA VAL A 157 -1.86 -11.44 17.97
C VAL A 157 -2.44 -12.83 18.16
N LYS A 158 -3.13 -13.05 19.28
CA LYS A 158 -3.72 -14.32 19.67
C LYS A 158 -5.24 -14.29 19.48
N TRP A 159 -5.80 -15.29 18.81
CA TRP A 159 -7.23 -15.52 18.82
C TRP A 159 -7.67 -16.06 20.18
N VAL A 160 -8.47 -15.28 20.92
CA VAL A 160 -9.00 -15.69 22.23
C VAL A 160 -10.33 -16.44 22.10
N ASP A 161 -11.03 -16.28 20.98
CA ASP A 161 -12.17 -17.11 20.58
C ASP A 161 -11.93 -17.68 19.17
N SER A 162 -11.33 -18.87 19.12
CA SER A 162 -11.06 -19.60 17.87
C SER A 162 -12.29 -20.26 17.25
N ASN A 163 -13.42 -20.32 17.97
CA ASN A 163 -14.67 -20.90 17.47
C ASN A 163 -15.51 -19.88 16.70
N HIS A 164 -15.30 -18.58 16.95
CA HIS A 164 -15.94 -17.50 16.22
C HIS A 164 -15.73 -17.66 14.70
N PRO A 165 -16.74 -17.46 13.83
CA PRO A 165 -16.60 -17.67 12.39
C PRO A 165 -15.41 -16.94 11.75
N VAL A 166 -15.09 -15.73 12.21
CA VAL A 166 -13.90 -14.97 11.76
C VAL A 166 -12.60 -15.72 12.02
N ALA A 167 -12.45 -16.34 13.19
CA ALA A 167 -11.22 -17.00 13.64
C ALA A 167 -11.16 -18.51 13.28
N ARG A 168 -12.30 -19.10 12.91
CA ARG A 168 -12.45 -20.55 12.74
C ARG A 168 -11.52 -21.07 11.66
N GLY A 169 -10.73 -22.09 12.01
CA GLY A 169 -9.76 -22.74 11.12
C GLY A 169 -8.48 -21.94 10.88
N LEU A 170 -8.28 -20.81 11.56
CA LEU A 170 -7.02 -20.06 11.51
C LEU A 170 -6.00 -20.66 12.49
N ALA A 171 -4.72 -20.36 12.26
CA ALA A 171 -3.68 -20.62 13.24
C ALA A 171 -3.98 -19.88 14.56
N PRO A 172 -3.57 -20.40 15.73
CA PRO A 172 -3.87 -19.77 17.03
C PRO A 172 -3.36 -18.33 17.17
N THR A 173 -2.32 -17.97 16.43
CA THR A 173 -1.73 -16.64 16.39
C THR A 173 -1.39 -16.21 14.97
N PHE A 174 -1.26 -14.90 14.76
CA PHE A 174 -0.62 -14.31 13.59
C PHE A 174 0.31 -13.17 14.02
N LEU A 175 1.24 -12.78 13.15
CA LEU A 175 2.11 -11.63 13.40
C LEU A 175 1.50 -10.35 12.83
N ALA A 176 1.57 -9.27 13.60
CA ALA A 176 1.29 -7.91 13.16
C ALA A 176 2.59 -7.08 13.25
N ASN A 177 2.74 -6.09 12.37
CA ASN A 177 3.77 -5.05 12.45
C ASN A 177 3.10 -3.68 12.48
N ASP A 178 2.77 -3.20 13.68
CA ASP A 178 1.87 -2.07 13.86
C ASP A 178 2.09 -1.36 15.20
N GLU A 179 1.28 -0.35 15.48
CA GLU A 179 1.04 0.19 16.80
C GLU A 179 0.08 -0.73 17.59
N LEU A 180 0.40 -1.01 18.85
CA LEU A 180 -0.46 -1.78 19.75
C LEU A 180 -1.17 -0.82 20.71
N TYR A 181 -2.44 -0.53 20.41
CA TYR A 181 -3.30 0.35 21.22
C TYR A 181 -3.52 -0.25 22.62
N HIS A 182 -3.51 0.59 23.65
CA HIS A 182 -3.61 0.12 25.03
C HIS A 182 -4.47 1.04 25.91
N LYS A 183 -4.89 0.60 27.11
CA LYS A 183 -5.65 1.45 28.05
C LYS A 183 -7.00 1.94 27.49
N MET A 184 -7.60 1.17 26.58
CA MET A 184 -8.92 1.43 26.03
C MET A 184 -10.00 0.99 27.02
N ASP A 185 -11.10 1.74 27.10
CA ASP A 185 -12.25 1.40 27.93
C ASP A 185 -13.31 0.69 27.07
N LEU A 186 -13.28 -0.65 27.05
CA LEU A 186 -14.30 -1.45 26.37
C LEU A 186 -15.66 -1.30 27.03
N LYS A 187 -16.71 -1.21 26.21
CA LYS A 187 -18.10 -1.16 26.66
C LYS A 187 -18.58 -2.53 27.15
N PRO A 188 -19.55 -2.58 28.09
CA PRO A 188 -20.22 -3.83 28.45
C PRO A 188 -20.82 -4.52 27.22
N GLY A 189 -20.65 -5.85 27.12
CA GLY A 189 -21.21 -6.65 26.03
C GLY A 189 -20.35 -6.76 24.77
N VAL A 190 -19.16 -6.15 24.75
CA VAL A 190 -18.14 -6.41 23.73
C VAL A 190 -17.67 -7.86 23.80
N HIS A 191 -17.59 -8.52 22.64
CA HIS A 191 -17.02 -9.86 22.51
C HIS A 191 -15.64 -9.79 21.85
N VAL A 192 -14.58 -9.95 22.65
CA VAL A 192 -13.19 -9.90 22.17
C VAL A 192 -12.85 -11.17 21.42
N LEU A 193 -12.35 -11.03 20.19
CA LEU A 193 -11.95 -12.13 19.32
C LEU A 193 -10.44 -12.37 19.35
N ALA A 194 -9.65 -11.30 19.49
CA ALA A 194 -8.20 -11.38 19.55
C ALA A 194 -7.59 -10.37 20.52
N SER A 195 -6.46 -10.74 21.12
CA SER A 195 -5.65 -9.89 22.02
C SER A 195 -4.17 -9.95 21.65
N ALA A 196 -3.40 -9.00 22.16
CA ALA A 196 -1.94 -9.05 22.12
C ALA A 196 -1.34 -8.49 23.41
N PHE A 197 -0.19 -9.03 23.80
CA PHE A 197 0.57 -8.55 24.96
C PHE A 197 1.28 -7.23 24.65
N SER A 198 0.94 -6.18 25.40
CA SER A 198 1.54 -4.85 25.30
C SER A 198 2.88 -4.80 26.05
N ASP A 199 3.99 -5.14 25.38
CA ASP A 199 5.32 -5.24 26.01
C ASP A 199 5.80 -3.88 26.58
N THR A 200 6.16 -3.85 27.86
CA THR A 200 6.69 -2.67 28.55
C THR A 200 8.01 -2.17 27.96
N LYS A 201 8.80 -3.04 27.33
CA LYS A 201 10.03 -2.67 26.60
C LYS A 201 9.75 -1.80 25.38
N MET A 202 8.56 -1.92 24.80
CA MET A 202 8.09 -1.09 23.70
C MET A 202 7.24 0.10 24.18
N GLY A 203 7.21 0.38 25.49
CA GLY A 203 6.35 1.40 26.07
C GLY A 203 4.90 0.95 26.28
N GLY A 204 4.64 -0.36 26.25
CA GLY A 204 3.35 -0.97 26.52
C GLY A 204 2.95 -1.01 28.00
N THR A 205 1.76 -1.54 28.28
CA THR A 205 1.17 -1.61 29.64
C THR A 205 1.58 -2.84 30.45
N GLY A 206 2.22 -3.83 29.83
CA GLY A 206 2.47 -5.15 30.41
C GLY A 206 1.20 -6.00 30.55
N LYS A 207 0.14 -5.70 29.78
CA LYS A 207 -1.16 -6.39 29.81
C LYS A 207 -1.52 -6.96 28.44
N GLU A 208 -2.41 -7.93 28.43
CA GLU A 208 -3.13 -8.34 27.21
C GLU A 208 -4.16 -7.27 26.86
N GLU A 209 -3.99 -6.62 25.71
CA GLU A 209 -4.89 -5.58 25.20
C GLU A 209 -5.75 -6.16 24.07
N PRO A 210 -7.02 -5.74 23.94
CA PRO A 210 -7.90 -6.21 22.89
C PRO A 210 -7.46 -5.64 21.52
N ILE A 211 -7.42 -6.51 20.50
CA ILE A 211 -6.98 -6.15 19.14
C ILE A 211 -8.14 -6.19 18.14
N LEU A 212 -9.04 -7.15 18.30
CA LEU A 212 -10.20 -7.33 17.44
C LEU A 212 -11.38 -7.78 18.29
N TRP A 213 -12.52 -7.12 18.14
CA TRP A 213 -13.74 -7.48 18.85
C TRP A 213 -14.98 -7.21 18.02
N THR A 214 -16.11 -7.70 18.54
CA THR A 214 -17.42 -7.46 17.96
C THR A 214 -18.37 -6.82 18.98
N THR A 215 -19.26 -5.98 18.48
CA THR A 215 -20.32 -5.33 19.25
C THR A 215 -21.65 -5.47 18.52
N ALA A 216 -22.73 -5.71 19.27
CA ALA A 216 -24.08 -5.67 18.74
C ALA A 216 -24.64 -4.25 18.86
N PHE A 217 -25.32 -3.78 17.81
CA PHE A 217 -26.01 -2.48 17.84
C PHE A 217 -27.39 -2.62 17.19
N GLY A 218 -28.44 -2.68 18.01
CA GLY A 218 -29.74 -3.18 17.55
C GLY A 218 -29.64 -4.61 17.04
N LYS A 219 -30.08 -4.87 15.80
CA LYS A 219 -29.92 -6.19 15.13
C LYS A 219 -28.59 -6.32 14.36
N GLY A 220 -27.82 -5.24 14.29
CA GLY A 220 -26.59 -5.10 13.53
C GLY A 220 -25.37 -5.69 14.21
N ARG A 221 -24.28 -5.77 13.45
CA ARG A 221 -23.00 -6.34 13.86
C ARG A 221 -21.89 -5.37 13.52
N VAL A 222 -21.12 -4.98 14.52
CA VAL A 222 -19.94 -4.14 14.33
C VAL A 222 -18.71 -4.97 14.66
N VAL A 223 -17.71 -4.93 13.78
CA VAL A 223 -16.36 -5.44 14.03
C VAL A 223 -15.44 -4.25 14.18
N HIS A 224 -14.61 -4.25 15.21
CA HIS A 224 -13.59 -3.21 15.41
C HIS A 224 -12.22 -3.88 15.49
N MET A 225 -11.27 -3.38 14.69
CA MET A 225 -9.89 -3.84 14.69
C MET A 225 -8.96 -2.66 14.97
N THR A 226 -8.08 -2.76 15.96
CA THR A 226 -7.12 -1.69 16.28
C THR A 226 -5.89 -1.70 15.38
N LEU A 227 -5.69 -2.72 14.55
CA LEU A 227 -4.65 -2.75 13.54
C LEU A 227 -5.04 -1.90 12.31
N GLY A 228 -4.04 -1.40 11.59
CA GLY A 228 -4.17 -0.71 10.32
C GLY A 228 -3.60 0.69 10.28
N HIS A 229 -2.42 0.94 10.87
CA HIS A 229 -1.79 2.27 10.81
C HIS A 229 -1.47 2.71 9.37
N ASP A 230 -0.83 1.84 8.59
CA ASP A 230 -0.41 2.12 7.20
C ASP A 230 -0.41 0.86 6.33
N LEU A 231 0.02 0.96 5.07
CA LEU A 231 0.10 -0.20 4.18
C LEU A 231 1.01 -1.31 4.69
N SER A 232 2.11 -0.99 5.38
CA SER A 232 2.99 -2.02 5.93
C SER A 232 2.28 -2.85 7.00
N ALA A 233 1.42 -2.23 7.82
CA ALA A 233 0.54 -2.93 8.75
C ALA A 233 -0.59 -3.68 8.03
N MET A 234 -1.24 -3.04 7.06
CA MET A 234 -2.41 -3.59 6.38
C MET A 234 -2.09 -4.74 5.41
N THR A 235 -0.87 -4.81 4.88
CA THR A 235 -0.43 -5.91 3.98
C THR A 235 -0.07 -7.20 4.71
N GLN A 236 -0.06 -7.21 6.04
CA GLN A 236 0.17 -8.44 6.79
C GLN A 236 -0.99 -9.43 6.57
N THR A 237 -0.67 -10.70 6.27
CA THR A 237 -1.69 -11.73 5.98
C THR A 237 -2.74 -11.87 7.09
N GLY A 238 -2.32 -11.68 8.35
CA GLY A 238 -3.22 -11.69 9.51
C GLY A 238 -4.24 -10.55 9.50
N PHE A 239 -3.80 -9.32 9.19
CA PHE A 239 -4.68 -8.18 9.00
C PHE A 239 -5.68 -8.45 7.86
N VAL A 240 -5.17 -8.82 6.68
CA VAL A 240 -6.02 -9.04 5.48
C VAL A 240 -7.07 -10.11 5.72
N THR A 241 -6.68 -11.21 6.37
CA THR A 241 -7.58 -12.31 6.69
C THR A 241 -8.64 -11.87 7.72
N ALA A 242 -8.23 -11.21 8.80
CA ALA A 242 -9.15 -10.73 9.84
C ALA A 242 -10.12 -9.65 9.30
N PHE A 243 -9.63 -8.72 8.48
CA PHE A 243 -10.41 -7.67 7.86
C PHE A 243 -11.47 -8.21 6.91
N ALA A 244 -11.09 -9.04 5.93
CA ALA A 244 -12.03 -9.56 4.95
C ALA A 244 -13.05 -10.54 5.56
N ARG A 245 -12.62 -11.44 6.45
CA ARG A 245 -13.54 -12.33 7.19
C ARG A 245 -14.43 -11.56 8.15
N GLY A 246 -13.90 -10.54 8.82
CA GLY A 246 -14.66 -9.64 9.68
C GLY A 246 -15.75 -8.89 8.92
N ALA A 247 -15.43 -8.38 7.73
CA ALA A 247 -16.40 -7.72 6.85
C ALA A 247 -17.50 -8.67 6.38
N GLU A 248 -17.15 -9.91 6.00
CA GLU A 248 -18.13 -10.93 5.58
C GLU A 248 -19.06 -11.32 6.74
N TRP A 249 -18.49 -11.53 7.93
CA TRP A 249 -19.25 -11.85 9.13
C TRP A 249 -20.16 -10.70 9.56
N ALA A 250 -19.66 -9.46 9.51
CA ALA A 250 -20.47 -8.27 9.79
C ALA A 250 -21.64 -8.18 8.80
N ALA A 251 -21.42 -8.47 7.53
CA ALA A 251 -22.48 -8.49 6.52
C ALA A 251 -23.50 -9.63 6.74
N THR A 252 -23.02 -10.86 7.00
CA THR A 252 -23.84 -12.07 6.78
C THR A 252 -24.00 -13.00 7.99
N ARG A 253 -23.26 -12.77 9.08
CA ARG A 253 -23.06 -13.70 10.24
C ARG A 253 -22.23 -14.94 9.94
N GLU A 254 -21.97 -15.24 8.68
CA GLU A 254 -21.20 -16.39 8.25
C GLU A 254 -19.84 -15.95 7.69
N VAL A 255 -18.91 -16.89 7.62
CA VAL A 255 -17.62 -16.72 6.93
C VAL A 255 -17.44 -17.88 5.98
N THR A 256 -17.46 -17.59 4.69
CA THR A 256 -17.19 -18.55 3.61
C THR A 256 -15.78 -18.37 3.02
N LEU A 257 -15.15 -17.24 3.31
CA LEU A 257 -13.79 -16.94 2.87
C LEU A 257 -12.74 -17.91 3.46
N PRO A 258 -11.67 -18.21 2.71
CA PRO A 258 -10.62 -19.13 3.16
C PRO A 258 -9.83 -18.58 4.35
N ALA A 259 -9.11 -19.48 5.02
CA ALA A 259 -8.26 -19.16 6.18
C ALA A 259 -7.00 -18.34 5.83
N SER A 260 -6.65 -18.24 4.55
CA SER A 260 -5.55 -17.42 4.07
C SER A 260 -6.05 -16.59 2.89
N ILE A 261 -5.99 -15.26 3.07
CA ILE A 261 -6.32 -14.29 2.03
C ILE A 261 -5.05 -13.49 1.78
N SER A 262 -4.60 -13.48 0.53
CA SER A 262 -3.38 -12.79 0.15
C SER A 262 -3.60 -11.28 0.11
N ALA A 263 -2.71 -10.52 0.77
CA ALA A 263 -2.60 -9.07 0.60
C ALA A 263 -2.21 -8.68 -0.82
N HIS A 264 -1.41 -9.54 -1.46
CA HIS A 264 -0.89 -9.31 -2.80
C HIS A 264 -1.76 -10.03 -3.82
N PRO A 265 -1.81 -9.51 -5.06
CA PRO A 265 -2.51 -10.22 -6.12
C PRO A 265 -1.79 -11.53 -6.37
N ARG A 266 -2.53 -12.54 -6.84
CA ARG A 266 -1.88 -13.72 -7.39
C ARG A 266 -1.00 -13.28 -8.56
N LEU A 267 0.30 -13.53 -8.44
CA LEU A 267 1.26 -13.18 -9.49
C LEU A 267 0.84 -13.83 -10.80
N ALA A 268 0.83 -13.03 -11.86
CA ALA A 268 0.71 -13.50 -13.23
C ALA A 268 1.88 -14.46 -13.53
N ARG A 269 1.63 -15.49 -14.34
CA ARG A 269 2.67 -16.48 -14.68
C ARG A 269 3.89 -15.85 -15.36
N ASP A 270 3.68 -14.72 -16.01
CA ASP A 270 4.64 -13.93 -16.77
C ASP A 270 5.00 -12.59 -16.10
N ALA A 271 4.73 -12.46 -14.79
CA ALA A 271 5.08 -11.29 -14.01
C ALA A 271 6.57 -10.94 -14.16
N VAL A 272 6.86 -9.64 -14.32
CA VAL A 272 8.21 -9.10 -14.46
C VAL A 272 8.98 -9.33 -13.17
N ARG A 273 10.15 -9.95 -13.26
CA ARG A 273 11.02 -10.23 -12.12
C ARG A 273 11.95 -9.05 -11.90
N VAL A 274 11.71 -8.32 -10.82
CA VAL A 274 12.47 -7.12 -10.46
C VAL A 274 13.47 -7.44 -9.36
N LEU A 275 14.68 -6.91 -9.49
CA LEU A 275 15.58 -6.77 -8.35
C LEU A 275 15.68 -5.29 -7.99
N ALA A 276 15.17 -4.94 -6.81
CA ALA A 276 15.42 -3.64 -6.20
C ALA A 276 16.82 -3.64 -5.59
N VAL A 277 17.64 -2.66 -5.93
CA VAL A 277 18.99 -2.49 -5.41
C VAL A 277 19.03 -1.18 -4.63
N THR A 278 19.48 -1.25 -3.39
CA THR A 278 19.57 -0.10 -2.50
C THR A 278 20.86 -0.19 -1.70
N GLY A 279 21.36 0.93 -1.20
CA GLY A 279 22.56 0.98 -0.38
C GLY A 279 23.34 2.26 -0.61
N GLY A 280 24.39 2.48 0.18
CA GLY A 280 25.31 3.62 -0.01
C GLY A 280 24.79 4.98 0.45
N HIS A 281 23.48 5.17 0.53
CA HIS A 281 22.84 6.39 1.03
C HIS A 281 21.55 6.09 1.80
N SER A 282 21.13 7.02 2.67
CA SER A 282 19.84 6.94 3.36
C SER A 282 18.68 7.23 2.40
N TYR A 283 17.55 6.57 2.59
CA TYR A 283 16.34 6.77 1.79
C TYR A 283 15.10 6.38 2.60
N PRO A 284 13.91 6.89 2.25
CA PRO A 284 12.69 6.52 2.94
C PRO A 284 12.22 5.12 2.53
N THR A 285 11.73 4.34 3.50
CA THR A 285 11.22 2.97 3.24
C THR A 285 9.98 2.95 2.35
N SER A 286 9.29 4.08 2.18
CA SER A 286 8.19 4.25 1.23
C SER A 286 8.60 3.96 -0.23
N PHE A 287 9.90 3.97 -0.54
CA PHE A 287 10.44 3.45 -1.80
C PHE A 287 9.85 2.08 -2.18
N TYR A 288 9.81 1.11 -1.25
CA TYR A 288 9.34 -0.25 -1.57
C TYR A 288 7.87 -0.28 -2.00
N SER A 289 7.07 0.69 -1.55
CA SER A 289 5.65 0.75 -1.88
C SER A 289 5.43 0.85 -3.39
N VAL A 290 6.36 1.40 -4.18
CA VAL A 290 6.20 1.55 -5.64
C VAL A 290 6.34 0.22 -6.39
N LEU A 291 6.75 -0.85 -5.73
CA LEU A 291 6.87 -2.20 -6.26
C LEU A 291 5.71 -3.11 -5.82
N GLU A 292 4.89 -2.64 -4.88
CA GLU A 292 3.84 -3.43 -4.23
C GLU A 292 2.48 -3.26 -4.90
N GLY A 293 1.63 -4.27 -4.72
CA GLY A 293 0.22 -4.25 -5.17
C GLY A 293 -0.02 -4.71 -6.61
N TYR A 294 1.03 -5.05 -7.37
CA TYR A 294 0.92 -5.44 -8.77
C TYR A 294 0.95 -6.95 -9.00
N SER A 295 0.05 -7.45 -9.86
CA SER A 295 0.03 -8.88 -10.25
C SER A 295 1.09 -9.21 -11.29
N ASP A 296 1.52 -8.21 -12.05
CA ASP A 296 2.45 -8.32 -13.16
C ASP A 296 3.89 -7.93 -12.80
N ILE A 297 4.18 -7.69 -11.51
CA ILE A 297 5.52 -7.46 -10.98
C ILE A 297 5.73 -8.38 -9.76
N THR A 298 6.84 -9.12 -9.77
CA THR A 298 7.38 -9.79 -8.58
C THR A 298 8.75 -9.21 -8.31
N TRP A 299 9.09 -8.97 -7.04
CA TRP A 299 10.35 -8.31 -6.72
C TRP A 299 11.13 -9.02 -5.62
N SER A 300 12.44 -8.82 -5.65
CA SER A 300 13.40 -9.20 -4.61
C SER A 300 14.28 -7.99 -4.32
N HIS A 301 15.03 -8.06 -3.22
CA HIS A 301 15.84 -6.94 -2.75
C HIS A 301 17.29 -7.36 -2.55
N ALA A 302 18.21 -6.49 -2.95
CA ALA A 302 19.62 -6.55 -2.60
C ALA A 302 20.02 -5.25 -1.87
N THR A 303 20.64 -5.41 -0.70
CA THR A 303 21.12 -4.27 0.12
C THR A 303 22.57 -3.88 -0.15
N SER A 304 23.19 -4.51 -1.16
CA SER A 304 24.56 -4.20 -1.59
C SER A 304 24.86 -4.74 -2.98
N GLN A 305 25.93 -4.23 -3.59
CA GLN A 305 26.26 -4.50 -4.99
C GLN A 305 26.71 -5.94 -5.19
N ASN A 306 27.33 -6.54 -4.15
CA ASN A 306 27.73 -7.94 -4.12
C ASN A 306 26.52 -8.89 -4.07
N GLN A 307 25.45 -8.47 -3.38
CA GLN A 307 24.18 -9.21 -3.42
C GLN A 307 23.48 -9.04 -4.75
N ALA A 308 23.53 -7.83 -5.31
CA ALA A 308 22.85 -7.48 -6.55
C ALA A 308 23.49 -8.14 -7.78
N PHE A 309 24.75 -7.82 -8.07
CA PHE A 309 25.41 -8.13 -9.35
C PHE A 309 26.18 -9.46 -9.31
N ARG A 310 25.46 -10.51 -8.94
CA ARG A 310 25.94 -11.90 -9.00
C ARG A 310 25.82 -12.47 -10.42
N GLU A 311 26.54 -13.55 -10.67
CA GLU A 311 26.47 -14.30 -11.92
C GLU A 311 25.03 -14.72 -12.26
N ASN A 312 24.77 -14.92 -13.55
CA ASN A 312 23.45 -15.31 -14.07
C ASN A 312 22.32 -14.33 -13.70
N LEU A 313 22.61 -13.03 -13.62
CA LEU A 313 21.62 -12.02 -13.22
C LEU A 313 20.38 -12.03 -14.11
N ARG A 314 20.56 -12.12 -15.44
CA ARG A 314 19.47 -12.11 -16.43
C ARG A 314 18.55 -13.32 -16.35
N SER A 315 19.06 -14.48 -15.92
CA SER A 315 18.22 -15.67 -15.75
C SER A 315 17.30 -15.56 -14.55
N ARG A 316 17.60 -14.68 -13.58
CA ARG A 316 16.81 -14.45 -12.36
C ARG A 316 15.90 -13.24 -12.47
N PHE A 317 16.35 -12.17 -13.12
CA PHE A 317 15.64 -10.90 -13.19
C PHE A 317 15.51 -10.39 -14.62
N ASP A 318 14.44 -9.63 -14.84
CA ASP A 318 14.14 -8.95 -16.10
C ASP A 318 14.51 -7.47 -16.03
N VAL A 319 14.34 -6.85 -14.85
CA VAL A 319 14.61 -5.42 -14.62
C VAL A 319 15.35 -5.23 -13.29
N LEU A 320 16.33 -4.34 -13.28
CA LEU A 320 16.90 -3.80 -12.05
C LEU A 320 16.30 -2.43 -11.78
N VAL A 321 15.79 -2.23 -10.55
CA VAL A 321 15.37 -0.92 -10.06
C VAL A 321 16.45 -0.45 -9.09
N LEU A 322 17.19 0.57 -9.49
CA LEU A 322 18.32 1.11 -8.75
C LEU A 322 17.85 2.33 -7.95
N HIS A 323 18.05 2.28 -6.65
CA HIS A 323 17.87 3.37 -5.72
C HIS A 323 18.99 3.29 -4.66
N ASP A 324 20.21 3.09 -5.15
CA ASP A 324 21.47 2.98 -4.43
C ASP A 324 22.42 4.11 -4.82
N MET A 325 23.53 4.26 -4.08
CA MET A 325 24.51 5.31 -4.32
C MET A 325 25.94 4.79 -4.10
N HIS A 326 26.57 4.30 -5.16
CA HIS A 326 27.92 3.72 -5.13
C HIS A 326 28.79 4.16 -6.31
N GLU A 327 29.85 4.92 -6.05
CA GLU A 327 30.76 5.45 -7.08
C GLU A 327 31.55 4.37 -7.84
N THR A 328 31.87 3.24 -7.18
CA THR A 328 32.61 2.13 -7.78
C THR A 328 32.05 0.78 -7.33
N ILE A 329 32.23 -0.22 -8.19
CA ILE A 329 31.98 -1.64 -7.92
C ILE A 329 33.17 -2.46 -8.42
N SER A 330 33.32 -3.68 -7.93
CA SER A 330 34.40 -4.58 -8.33
C SER A 330 34.30 -4.97 -9.82
N ASP A 331 35.40 -5.42 -10.41
CA ASP A 331 35.42 -5.85 -11.82
C ASP A 331 34.46 -7.00 -12.10
N LYS A 332 34.25 -7.88 -11.12
CA LYS A 332 33.26 -8.97 -11.21
C LYS A 332 31.84 -8.42 -11.27
N GLU A 333 31.51 -7.45 -10.41
CA GLU A 333 30.20 -6.79 -10.38
C GLU A 333 29.97 -5.99 -11.66
N ARG A 334 30.98 -5.25 -12.16
CA ARG A 334 30.92 -4.55 -13.46
C ARG A 334 30.63 -5.50 -14.60
N ALA A 335 31.37 -6.60 -14.70
CA ALA A 335 31.20 -7.60 -15.76
C ALA A 335 29.79 -8.22 -15.73
N ASN A 336 29.26 -8.53 -14.55
CA ASN A 336 27.92 -9.10 -14.40
C ASN A 336 26.81 -8.10 -14.76
N LEU A 337 26.93 -6.84 -14.31
CA LEU A 337 25.97 -5.79 -14.65
C LEU A 337 26.00 -5.46 -16.14
N GLN A 338 27.19 -5.36 -16.74
CA GLN A 338 27.33 -5.18 -18.19
C GLN A 338 26.70 -6.32 -18.97
N ALA A 339 27.01 -7.58 -18.62
CA ALA A 339 26.42 -8.75 -19.25
C ALA A 339 24.89 -8.80 -19.12
N PHE A 340 24.33 -8.35 -17.99
CA PHE A 340 22.89 -8.24 -17.81
C PHE A 340 22.25 -7.24 -18.80
N VAL A 341 22.83 -6.05 -18.93
CA VAL A 341 22.35 -5.01 -19.84
C VAL A 341 22.48 -5.45 -21.29
N GLU A 342 23.63 -6.03 -21.68
CA GLU A 342 23.89 -6.53 -23.04
C GLU A 342 22.96 -7.70 -23.41
N ALA A 343 22.55 -8.51 -22.43
CA ALA A 343 21.54 -9.56 -22.61
C ALA A 343 20.09 -9.04 -22.63
N GLY A 344 19.89 -7.72 -22.72
CA GLY A 344 18.57 -7.08 -22.81
C GLY A 344 17.84 -6.97 -21.47
N GLY A 345 18.56 -7.00 -20.35
CA GLY A 345 18.02 -6.65 -19.05
C GLY A 345 17.67 -5.16 -18.97
N GLY A 346 16.53 -4.84 -18.38
CA GLY A 346 16.05 -3.46 -18.24
C GLY A 346 16.63 -2.76 -17.01
N ILE A 347 16.79 -1.43 -17.09
CA ILE A 347 17.27 -0.58 -15.98
C ILE A 347 16.24 0.51 -15.70
N VAL A 348 15.87 0.67 -14.43
CA VAL A 348 15.14 1.83 -13.93
C VAL A 348 15.97 2.44 -12.81
N SER A 349 16.58 3.59 -13.05
CA SER A 349 17.41 4.30 -12.08
C SER A 349 16.61 5.44 -11.46
N ILE A 350 16.59 5.52 -10.14
CA ILE A 350 15.77 6.45 -9.37
C ILE A 350 16.66 7.29 -8.48
N HIS A 351 16.54 8.61 -8.63
CA HIS A 351 17.06 9.61 -7.70
C HIS A 351 18.59 9.55 -7.54
N HIS A 352 19.11 9.33 -6.34
CA HIS A 352 20.55 9.29 -6.07
C HIS A 352 21.33 8.20 -6.82
N ALA A 353 20.64 7.26 -7.47
CA ALA A 353 21.25 6.30 -8.40
C ALA A 353 21.93 6.96 -9.61
N ILE A 354 21.71 8.27 -9.84
CA ILE A 354 22.51 9.06 -10.79
C ILE A 354 23.99 9.19 -10.42
N VAL A 355 24.32 8.91 -9.16
CA VAL A 355 25.70 8.92 -8.63
C VAL A 355 26.32 7.51 -8.70
N ASP A 356 25.59 6.52 -9.20
CA ASP A 356 26.14 5.18 -9.37
C ASP A 356 27.16 5.14 -10.51
N TYR A 357 28.31 4.54 -10.18
CA TYR A 357 29.35 4.12 -11.12
C TYR A 357 29.84 5.26 -12.03
N THR A 358 29.87 6.50 -11.56
CA THR A 358 30.22 7.67 -12.40
C THR A 358 31.67 7.69 -12.88
N SER A 359 32.52 6.84 -12.30
CA SER A 359 33.87 6.52 -12.77
C SER A 359 33.92 5.62 -14.02
N TRP A 360 32.79 5.08 -14.47
CA TRP A 360 32.70 4.14 -15.60
C TRP A 360 31.96 4.78 -16.79
N PRO A 361 32.67 5.32 -17.80
CA PRO A 361 32.08 6.02 -18.96
C PRO A 361 30.95 5.28 -19.65
N TRP A 362 31.11 3.98 -19.88
CA TRP A 362 30.08 3.17 -20.52
C TRP A 362 28.73 3.22 -19.78
N TRP A 363 28.73 3.26 -18.45
CA TRP A 363 27.51 3.32 -17.66
C TRP A 363 26.75 4.64 -17.89
N TYR A 364 27.39 5.78 -17.65
CA TYR A 364 26.71 7.07 -17.76
C TYR A 364 26.53 7.56 -19.19
N GLU A 365 27.42 7.21 -20.13
CA GLU A 365 27.33 7.64 -21.53
C GLU A 365 26.44 6.76 -22.40
N ALA A 366 26.35 5.46 -22.12
CA ALA A 366 25.64 4.50 -22.99
C ALA A 366 24.41 3.84 -22.34
N VAL A 367 24.35 3.75 -21.00
CA VAL A 367 23.24 3.09 -20.29
C VAL A 367 22.26 4.10 -19.70
N ILE A 368 22.65 4.81 -18.64
CA ILE A 368 21.71 5.66 -17.90
C ILE A 368 21.53 7.02 -18.56
N GLY A 369 22.58 7.61 -19.16
CA GLY A 369 22.47 8.88 -19.90
C GLY A 369 22.68 10.15 -19.08
N GLY A 370 23.11 10.05 -17.82
CA GLY A 370 23.43 11.20 -17.00
C GLY A 370 24.49 10.91 -15.94
N LYS A 371 25.13 11.96 -15.44
CA LYS A 371 26.18 11.90 -14.43
C LYS A 371 26.10 13.09 -13.49
N TYR A 372 26.05 12.80 -12.19
CA TYR A 372 26.20 13.79 -11.13
C TYR A 372 27.67 13.91 -10.71
N PHE A 373 28.19 15.14 -10.65
CA PHE A 373 29.57 15.41 -10.23
C PHE A 373 29.60 15.78 -8.74
N THR A 374 30.01 14.83 -7.89
CA THR A 374 30.18 15.09 -6.45
C THR A 374 31.31 16.07 -6.14
N LYS A 375 32.21 16.30 -7.09
CA LYS A 375 33.34 17.24 -7.03
C LYS A 375 33.54 17.88 -8.40
N ALA A 376 34.10 19.08 -8.43
CA ALA A 376 34.51 19.71 -9.68
C ALA A 376 35.59 18.88 -10.37
N VAL A 377 35.51 18.79 -11.70
CA VAL A 377 36.51 18.18 -12.57
C VAL A 377 36.92 19.17 -13.65
N GLU A 378 37.96 18.87 -14.42
CA GLU A 378 38.39 19.76 -15.50
C GLU A 378 37.24 20.02 -16.49
N GLY A 379 36.90 21.29 -16.70
CA GLY A 379 35.82 21.71 -17.59
C GLY A 379 34.39 21.55 -17.04
N HIS A 380 34.21 21.09 -15.79
CA HIS A 380 32.87 20.89 -15.22
C HIS A 380 32.84 21.17 -13.70
N ALA A 381 31.96 22.10 -13.27
CA ALA A 381 31.75 22.35 -11.85
C ALA A 381 31.12 21.13 -11.15
N ALA A 382 31.22 21.09 -9.81
CA ALA A 382 30.44 20.13 -9.04
C ALA A 382 28.94 20.37 -9.29
N SER A 383 28.18 19.30 -9.39
CA SER A 383 26.72 19.38 -9.36
C SER A 383 26.27 19.81 -7.97
N SER A 384 25.09 20.42 -7.88
CA SER A 384 24.49 20.84 -6.62
C SER A 384 23.10 20.26 -6.46
N TYR A 385 22.67 20.11 -5.21
CA TYR A 385 21.31 19.69 -4.87
C TYR A 385 20.67 20.67 -3.88
N ARG A 386 19.34 20.61 -3.78
CA ARG A 386 18.58 21.25 -2.72
C ARG A 386 17.33 20.42 -2.41
N GLU A 387 17.21 20.01 -1.15
CA GLU A 387 16.08 19.25 -0.63
C GLU A 387 14.87 20.15 -0.31
N GLY A 388 13.68 19.56 -0.20
CA GLY A 388 12.47 20.24 0.25
C GLY A 388 11.96 21.31 -0.72
N VAL A 389 12.16 21.13 -2.02
CA VAL A 389 11.80 22.09 -3.06
C VAL A 389 10.51 21.65 -3.76
N GLU A 390 9.53 22.56 -3.84
CA GLU A 390 8.34 22.37 -4.66
C GLU A 390 8.72 22.38 -6.15
N VAL A 391 8.52 21.25 -6.82
CA VAL A 391 8.84 21.06 -8.24
C VAL A 391 7.67 20.45 -8.97
N ILE A 392 7.48 20.89 -10.22
CA ILE A 392 6.51 20.29 -11.15
C ILE A 392 7.29 19.63 -12.28
N ALA A 393 7.21 18.32 -12.39
CA ALA A 393 7.69 17.55 -13.53
C ALA A 393 6.55 17.42 -14.55
N ASN A 394 6.71 18.01 -15.72
CA ASN A 394 5.70 18.04 -16.77
C ASN A 394 6.06 17.07 -17.91
N PRO A 395 5.12 16.26 -18.41
CA PRO A 395 5.31 15.48 -19.64
C PRO A 395 5.73 16.38 -20.81
N VAL A 396 6.81 16.00 -21.50
CA VAL A 396 7.20 16.65 -22.76
C VAL A 396 6.14 16.30 -23.81
N ARG A 397 5.53 17.32 -24.42
CA ARG A 397 4.40 17.14 -25.36
C ARG A 397 4.71 16.15 -26.48
N ALA A 398 5.92 16.21 -27.04
CA ALA A 398 6.36 15.30 -28.12
C ALA A 398 6.49 13.84 -27.67
N MET A 399 6.64 13.58 -26.37
CA MET A 399 6.77 12.25 -25.78
C MET A 399 5.48 11.75 -25.11
N SER A 400 4.39 12.52 -25.17
CA SER A 400 3.12 12.22 -24.46
C SER A 400 2.50 10.85 -24.80
N SER A 401 2.78 10.31 -25.99
CA SER A 401 2.33 8.97 -26.40
C SER A 401 3.28 7.84 -26.00
N HIS A 402 4.45 8.16 -25.41
CA HIS A 402 5.41 7.14 -25.01
C HIS A 402 4.81 6.25 -23.92
N PRO A 403 4.98 4.91 -23.98
CA PRO A 403 4.28 4.00 -23.07
C PRO A 403 4.59 4.25 -21.58
N VAL A 404 5.81 4.73 -21.28
CA VAL A 404 6.21 5.13 -19.91
C VAL A 404 5.30 6.22 -19.33
N LEU A 405 4.75 7.11 -20.17
CA LEU A 405 3.88 8.22 -19.74
C LEU A 405 2.37 7.88 -19.80
N ARG A 406 1.99 6.63 -20.11
CA ARG A 406 0.57 6.25 -20.19
C ARG A 406 -0.13 6.44 -18.84
N GLY A 407 -1.08 7.37 -18.79
CA GLY A 407 -1.82 7.71 -17.57
C GLY A 407 -1.02 8.56 -16.57
N VAL A 408 0.15 9.09 -16.97
CA VAL A 408 1.00 9.94 -16.13
C VAL A 408 0.83 11.39 -16.57
N GLY A 409 0.16 12.19 -15.72
CA GLY A 409 0.07 13.64 -15.87
C GLY A 409 1.29 14.36 -15.27
N PRO A 410 1.21 15.69 -15.10
CA PRO A 410 2.18 16.43 -14.29
C PRO A 410 2.31 15.83 -12.89
N ILE A 411 3.54 15.74 -12.40
CA ILE A 411 3.84 15.32 -11.03
C ILE A 411 4.24 16.57 -10.27
N VAL A 412 3.43 16.93 -9.27
CA VAL A 412 3.71 18.01 -8.32
C VAL A 412 4.24 17.34 -7.06
N ALA A 413 5.45 17.71 -6.65
CA ALA A 413 6.10 17.12 -5.49
C ALA A 413 6.94 18.16 -4.74
N THR A 414 7.06 17.99 -3.43
CA THR A 414 8.17 18.57 -2.67
C THR A 414 9.26 17.51 -2.60
N ASP A 415 10.40 17.75 -3.25
CA ASP A 415 11.46 16.75 -3.42
C ASP A 415 12.83 17.44 -3.51
N GLU A 416 13.87 16.69 -3.82
CA GLU A 416 15.22 17.20 -4.07
C GLU A 416 15.44 17.54 -5.55
N VAL A 417 15.96 18.75 -5.80
CA VAL A 417 16.34 19.24 -7.14
C VAL A 417 17.83 19.11 -7.37
N TYR A 418 18.23 18.75 -8.59
CA TYR A 418 19.63 18.61 -9.02
C TYR A 418 19.98 19.60 -10.12
N LYS A 419 21.13 20.28 -9.97
CA LYS A 419 21.65 21.25 -10.94
C LYS A 419 23.06 20.93 -11.38
N GLY A 420 23.33 21.17 -12.66
CA GLY A 420 24.66 21.03 -13.22
C GLY A 420 25.09 19.56 -13.26
N MET A 421 24.18 18.65 -13.59
CA MET A 421 24.54 17.31 -14.00
C MET A 421 24.97 17.32 -15.47
N TRP A 422 25.80 16.36 -15.85
CA TRP A 422 26.00 16.08 -17.27
C TRP A 422 24.87 15.18 -17.76
N HIS A 423 24.34 15.51 -18.94
CA HIS A 423 23.32 14.72 -19.63
C HIS A 423 23.85 14.36 -21.01
N SER A 424 23.73 13.09 -21.39
CA SER A 424 24.12 12.65 -22.72
C SER A 424 23.24 13.34 -23.78
N PRO A 425 23.80 13.85 -24.90
CA PRO A 425 22.98 14.43 -25.97
C PRO A 425 22.04 13.40 -26.64
N GLY A 426 22.23 12.11 -26.37
CA GLY A 426 21.38 11.03 -26.89
C GLY A 426 20.15 10.69 -26.04
N ILE A 427 19.98 11.29 -24.85
CA ILE A 427 18.80 10.97 -24.02
C ILE A 427 17.49 11.40 -24.68
N SER A 428 16.42 10.69 -24.40
CA SER A 428 15.07 11.09 -24.79
C SER A 428 14.30 11.59 -23.57
N VAL A 429 14.12 12.91 -23.45
CA VAL A 429 13.47 13.53 -22.28
C VAL A 429 11.97 13.28 -22.31
N LEU A 430 11.48 12.55 -21.31
CA LEU A 430 10.06 12.24 -21.12
C LEU A 430 9.34 13.30 -20.30
N MET A 431 9.98 13.79 -19.24
CA MET A 431 9.44 14.85 -18.39
C MET A 431 10.51 15.88 -18.07
N GLU A 432 10.11 17.14 -18.01
CA GLU A 432 10.98 18.27 -17.69
C GLU A 432 10.40 19.17 -16.61
N THR A 433 11.25 19.98 -15.99
CA THR A 433 10.83 21.06 -15.08
C THR A 433 11.41 22.40 -15.53
N ALA A 434 10.71 23.48 -15.14
CA ALA A 434 11.16 24.86 -15.33
C ALA A 434 11.81 25.43 -14.05
N HIS A 435 11.94 24.65 -12.96
CA HIS A 435 12.51 25.13 -11.71
C HIS A 435 13.98 25.56 -11.91
N PRO A 436 14.37 26.79 -11.53
CA PRO A 436 15.70 27.34 -11.87
C PRO A 436 16.85 26.57 -11.20
N GLU A 437 16.60 26.00 -10.02
CA GLU A 437 17.57 25.18 -9.27
C GLU A 437 17.61 23.72 -9.73
N ASN A 438 16.86 23.33 -10.77
CA ASN A 438 16.93 22.00 -11.36
C ASN A 438 17.47 22.06 -12.80
N ASP A 439 18.11 21.00 -13.26
CA ASP A 439 18.32 20.77 -14.69
C ASP A 439 16.96 20.52 -15.37
N ARG A 440 16.83 20.83 -16.66
CA ARG A 440 15.52 20.67 -17.31
C ARG A 440 15.03 19.22 -17.33
N PRO A 441 15.84 18.22 -17.72
CA PRO A 441 15.40 16.82 -17.72
C PRO A 441 15.19 16.30 -16.30
N VAL A 442 13.99 15.79 -16.03
CA VAL A 442 13.65 15.14 -14.74
C VAL A 442 13.42 13.65 -14.93
N VAL A 443 12.86 13.26 -16.09
CA VAL A 443 12.67 11.85 -16.46
C VAL A 443 13.10 11.68 -17.90
N TYR A 444 13.95 10.70 -18.19
CA TYR A 444 14.42 10.45 -19.54
C TYR A 444 14.78 8.99 -19.79
N LEU A 445 14.80 8.62 -21.07
CA LEU A 445 15.34 7.34 -21.53
C LEU A 445 16.84 7.45 -21.77
N GLY A 446 17.55 6.37 -21.48
CA GLY A 446 18.98 6.24 -21.79
C GLY A 446 19.29 6.42 -23.29
N PRO A 447 20.53 6.77 -23.65
CA PRO A 447 20.88 7.22 -24.99
C PRO A 447 20.97 6.08 -26.02
N ASN A 448 21.17 4.84 -25.59
CA ASN A 448 21.21 3.69 -26.47
C ASN A 448 19.83 3.04 -26.59
N ALA A 449 19.16 3.17 -27.73
CA ALA A 449 17.82 2.61 -27.96
C ALA A 449 17.72 1.07 -27.82
N LYS A 450 18.85 0.34 -27.88
CA LYS A 450 18.90 -1.10 -27.62
C LYS A 450 18.87 -1.44 -26.13
N VAL A 451 19.27 -0.50 -25.28
CA VAL A 451 19.23 -0.61 -23.83
C VAL A 451 17.93 0.00 -23.34
N LYS A 452 17.11 -0.79 -22.65
CA LYS A 452 15.87 -0.30 -22.05
C LYS A 452 16.17 0.30 -20.68
N SER A 453 16.68 1.53 -20.69
CA SER A 453 16.97 2.31 -19.48
C SER A 453 16.05 3.51 -19.35
N VAL A 454 15.53 3.72 -18.13
CA VAL A 454 14.81 4.92 -17.73
C VAL A 454 15.49 5.48 -16.49
N TYR A 455 15.74 6.79 -16.48
CA TYR A 455 16.12 7.53 -15.28
C TYR A 455 14.96 8.42 -14.82
N ILE A 456 14.72 8.43 -13.51
CA ILE A 456 13.70 9.24 -12.82
C ILE A 456 14.40 9.99 -11.69
N GLN A 457 14.49 11.32 -11.78
CA GLN A 457 15.23 12.12 -10.79
C GLN A 457 14.54 12.23 -9.43
N LEU A 458 13.20 12.35 -9.42
CA LEU A 458 12.42 12.45 -8.18
C LEU A 458 12.55 11.15 -7.36
N GLY A 459 12.40 11.24 -6.04
CA GLY A 459 12.49 10.08 -5.15
C GLY A 459 13.31 10.25 -3.88
N HIS A 460 13.51 11.48 -3.39
CA HIS A 460 14.11 11.73 -2.06
C HIS A 460 13.07 11.56 -0.95
N GLU A 461 11.88 12.13 -1.17
CA GLU A 461 10.86 12.29 -0.13
C GLU A 461 9.84 11.16 -0.11
N SER A 462 9.33 10.85 1.09
CA SER A 462 8.29 9.82 1.24
C SER A 462 6.99 10.17 0.49
N GLU A 463 6.66 11.45 0.41
CA GLU A 463 5.47 11.93 -0.30
C GLU A 463 5.52 11.59 -1.79
N THR A 464 6.70 11.71 -2.42
CA THR A 464 6.89 11.36 -3.84
C THR A 464 6.53 9.91 -4.12
N PHE A 465 6.94 8.97 -3.25
CA PHE A 465 6.64 7.54 -3.41
C PHE A 465 5.15 7.19 -3.23
N HIS A 466 4.39 8.03 -2.53
CA HIS A 466 2.94 7.90 -2.40
C HIS A 466 2.17 8.59 -3.53
N HIS A 467 2.80 9.51 -4.28
CA HIS A 467 2.13 10.21 -5.37
C HIS A 467 1.67 9.23 -6.47
N PRO A 468 0.35 9.16 -6.79
CA PRO A 468 -0.19 8.13 -7.67
C PRO A 468 0.39 8.19 -9.10
N GLY A 469 0.62 9.39 -9.62
CA GLY A 469 1.27 9.58 -10.92
C GLY A 469 2.72 9.12 -10.94
N TYR A 470 3.43 9.23 -9.80
CA TYR A 470 4.82 8.78 -9.68
C TYR A 470 4.89 7.25 -9.60
N ARG A 471 4.01 6.64 -8.80
CA ARG A 471 3.86 5.18 -8.74
C ARG A 471 3.55 4.59 -10.12
N GLN A 472 2.63 5.21 -10.86
CA GLN A 472 2.30 4.81 -12.22
C GLN A 472 3.50 4.96 -13.16
N LEU A 473 4.26 6.05 -13.05
CA LEU A 473 5.48 6.28 -13.83
C LEU A 473 6.52 5.19 -13.60
N VAL A 474 6.85 4.88 -12.33
CA VAL A 474 7.82 3.83 -11.98
C VAL A 474 7.37 2.47 -12.50
N ARG A 475 6.09 2.11 -12.28
CA ARG A 475 5.51 0.87 -12.80
C ARG A 475 5.58 0.78 -14.32
N ASN A 476 5.20 1.86 -15.03
CA ASN A 476 5.28 1.90 -16.50
C ASN A 476 6.74 1.77 -16.97
N GLY A 477 7.68 2.41 -16.28
CA GLY A 477 9.11 2.28 -16.51
C GLY A 477 9.59 0.83 -16.41
N ILE A 478 9.21 0.13 -15.33
CA ILE A 478 9.52 -1.30 -15.13
C ILE A 478 8.94 -2.15 -16.26
N LEU A 479 7.65 -2.01 -16.57
CA LEU A 479 7.00 -2.82 -17.61
C LEU A 479 7.55 -2.54 -19.00
N TRP A 480 7.87 -1.28 -19.32
CA TRP A 480 8.52 -0.92 -20.59
C TRP A 480 9.95 -1.47 -20.65
N ALA A 481 10.71 -1.36 -19.56
CA ALA A 481 12.07 -1.88 -19.46
C ALA A 481 12.12 -3.40 -19.64
N ALA A 482 11.09 -4.11 -19.18
CA ALA A 482 10.91 -5.55 -19.39
C ALA A 482 10.34 -5.93 -20.77
N GLY A 483 9.99 -4.96 -21.63
CA GLY A 483 9.35 -5.20 -22.92
C GLY A 483 7.89 -5.68 -22.84
N ARG A 484 7.22 -5.47 -21.70
CA ARG A 484 5.80 -5.80 -21.47
C ARG A 484 4.85 -4.67 -21.83
N LEU A 485 5.34 -3.44 -21.82
CA LEU A 485 4.58 -2.25 -22.19
C LEU A 485 5.10 -1.68 -23.52
N LYS A 486 4.28 -1.75 -24.56
CA LYS A 486 4.58 -1.28 -25.92
C LYS A 486 3.84 0.00 -26.26
#